data_AF-A0A9P6L570-F1
#
_entry.id   AF-A0A9P6L570-F1
#
_cell.length_a   1.000
_cell.length_b   1.000
_cell.length_c   1.000
_cell.angle_alpha   90.00
_cell.angle_beta   90.00
_cell.angle_gamma   90.00
#
_symmetry.space_group_name_H-M   'P 1'
#
loop_
_entity.id
_entity.type
_entity.pdbx_description
1 polymer ?
#
loop_
_entity_poly.entity_id
_entity_poly.type
_entity_poly.pdbx_seq_one_letter_code
_entity_poly.pdbx_strand_id
1 'polypeptide(L)'
;MTNLLHCKTCGKNQTTPGVKLRKCSKCRGSAYCSPECQREDWPAHKKLCGDWYDKYRKCQDGAKHEGQLELITWVSEEEGVGFGASCFEDCDELKDTFETEFEGNLERFYKYRPHAFRWTCCGMPGDMDYGCDHHGTGSKPCSCDFCRMGKPLPERIYNKKPASRMGLNLPRGPDPRSFNTALAISAATGRSLFGMEM
;
A
#
# COMPACT_ATOMS: atom_id res chain seq x y z
N MET A 1 1.89 28.86 -5.16
CA MET A 1 2.71 28.74 -6.39
C MET A 1 2.65 27.30 -6.81
N THR A 2 2.02 26.97 -7.94
CA THR A 2 1.83 25.58 -8.40
C THR A 2 3.17 24.90 -8.62
N ASN A 3 3.49 23.87 -7.86
CA ASN A 3 4.73 23.13 -8.05
C ASN A 3 4.55 22.19 -9.24
N LEU A 4 5.16 22.56 -10.35
CA LEU A 4 4.94 21.88 -11.62
C LEU A 4 5.84 20.66 -11.67
N LEU A 5 5.25 19.50 -11.93
CA LEU A 5 5.99 18.31 -12.33
C LEU A 5 7.01 18.72 -13.40
N HIS A 6 8.27 18.30 -13.24
CA HIS A 6 9.36 18.65 -14.15
C HIS A 6 10.13 17.41 -14.61
N CYS A 7 10.74 17.51 -15.79
CA CYS A 7 11.62 16.52 -16.34
C CYS A 7 12.90 16.48 -15.50
N LYS A 8 13.24 15.30 -14.96
CA LYS A 8 14.42 15.14 -14.11
C LYS A 8 15.73 15.50 -14.82
N THR A 9 15.77 15.34 -16.14
CA THR A 9 16.97 15.52 -16.97
C THR A 9 17.11 16.96 -17.48
N CYS A 10 16.05 17.52 -18.06
CA CYS A 10 16.12 18.81 -18.75
C CYS A 10 15.36 19.95 -18.06
N GLY A 11 14.73 19.70 -16.91
CA GLY A 11 14.03 20.70 -16.12
C GLY A 11 12.70 21.21 -16.70
N LYS A 12 12.35 20.87 -17.95
CA LYS A 12 11.06 21.24 -18.56
C LYS A 12 9.90 20.75 -17.71
N ASN A 13 8.92 21.61 -17.50
CA ASN A 13 7.78 21.35 -16.63
C ASN A 13 6.45 21.42 -17.41
N GLN A 14 5.34 21.21 -16.72
CA GLN A 14 4.01 21.19 -17.35
C GLN A 14 3.57 22.54 -17.94
N THR A 15 4.18 23.67 -17.58
CA THR A 15 3.90 24.96 -18.22
C THR A 15 4.69 25.19 -19.51
N THR A 16 5.63 24.30 -19.83
CA THR A 16 6.38 24.39 -21.09
C THR A 16 5.46 23.98 -22.26
N PRO A 17 5.24 24.84 -23.27
CA PRO A 17 4.36 24.52 -24.40
C PRO A 17 4.74 23.20 -25.10
N GLY A 18 3.76 22.33 -25.29
CA GLY A 18 3.95 21.04 -25.97
C GLY A 18 4.63 19.95 -25.14
N VAL A 19 4.92 20.18 -23.85
CA VAL A 19 5.56 19.19 -22.99
C VAL A 19 4.52 18.36 -22.24
N LYS A 20 4.56 17.04 -22.46
CA LYS A 20 3.82 16.05 -21.66
C LYS A 20 4.80 15.20 -20.87
N LEU A 21 4.80 15.36 -19.56
CA LEU A 21 5.65 14.57 -18.66
C LEU A 21 5.03 13.20 -18.41
N ARG A 22 5.88 12.17 -18.42
CA ARG A 22 5.53 10.80 -18.09
C ARG A 22 6.35 10.34 -16.89
N LYS A 23 5.70 9.70 -15.92
CA LYS A 23 6.38 9.11 -14.77
C LYS A 23 7.09 7.82 -15.21
N CYS A 24 8.22 7.50 -14.58
CA CYS A 24 8.92 6.22 -14.75
C CYS A 24 7.91 5.07 -14.53
N SER A 25 7.82 4.15 -15.48
CA SER A 25 6.86 3.04 -15.42
C SER A 25 7.09 2.10 -14.24
N LYS A 26 8.35 1.99 -13.77
CA LYS A 26 8.73 1.15 -12.63
C LYS A 26 8.43 1.82 -11.30
N CYS A 27 9.14 2.90 -10.97
CA CYS A 27 9.07 3.51 -9.63
C CYS A 27 8.00 4.58 -9.47
N ARG A 28 7.47 5.14 -10.59
CA ARG A 28 6.58 6.31 -10.64
C ARG A 28 7.11 7.58 -9.94
N GLY A 29 8.34 7.57 -9.42
CA GLY A 29 8.94 8.64 -8.60
C GLY A 29 9.76 9.67 -9.36
N SER A 30 10.02 9.48 -10.65
CA SER A 30 10.69 10.48 -11.51
C SER A 30 9.88 10.69 -12.79
N ALA A 31 9.87 11.90 -13.31
CA ALA A 31 9.15 12.26 -14.53
C ALA A 31 10.08 12.73 -15.64
N TYR A 32 9.72 12.42 -16.89
CA TYR A 32 10.52 12.72 -18.07
C TYR A 32 9.63 13.23 -19.19
N CYS A 33 10.10 14.20 -19.97
CA CYS A 33 9.37 14.71 -21.14
C CYS A 33 9.49 13.77 -22.35
N SER A 34 10.50 12.91 -22.37
CA SER A 34 10.71 11.94 -23.45
C SER A 34 11.53 10.72 -22.99
N PRO A 35 11.50 9.61 -23.75
CA PRO A 35 12.35 8.45 -23.50
C PRO A 35 13.86 8.76 -23.53
N GLU A 36 14.28 9.78 -24.27
CA GLU A 36 15.67 10.24 -24.36
C GLU A 36 16.13 10.77 -23.00
N CYS A 37 15.35 11.68 -22.40
CA CYS A 37 15.65 12.20 -21.07
C CYS A 37 15.68 11.08 -20.02
N GLN A 38 14.78 10.10 -20.11
CA GLN A 38 14.79 8.95 -19.21
C GLN A 38 16.07 8.11 -19.36
N ARG A 39 16.52 7.85 -20.60
CA ARG A 39 17.76 7.08 -20.87
C ARG A 39 19.00 7.82 -20.39
N GLU A 40 19.03 9.14 -20.52
CA GLU A 40 20.14 9.97 -20.06
C GLU A 40 20.27 9.96 -18.53
N ASP A 41 19.15 10.04 -17.81
CA ASP A 41 19.12 9.92 -16.34
C ASP A 41 19.33 8.47 -15.86
N TRP A 42 19.11 7.47 -16.72
CA TRP A 42 19.10 6.05 -16.34
C TRP A 42 20.33 5.57 -15.54
N PRO A 43 21.59 5.92 -15.86
CA PRO A 43 22.75 5.49 -15.06
C PRO A 43 22.71 5.94 -13.59
N ALA A 44 22.15 7.12 -13.32
CA ALA A 44 21.93 7.64 -11.97
C ALA A 44 20.63 7.10 -11.38
N HIS A 45 19.54 7.19 -12.14
CA HIS A 45 18.20 6.76 -11.74
C HIS A 45 18.15 5.28 -11.38
N LYS A 46 18.78 4.39 -12.14
CA LYS A 46 18.69 2.93 -11.94
C LYS A 46 19.12 2.48 -10.54
N LYS A 47 20.04 3.22 -9.90
CA LYS A 47 20.51 2.94 -8.54
C LYS A 47 19.41 3.15 -7.50
N LEU A 48 18.46 4.02 -7.82
CA LEU A 48 17.31 4.39 -6.99
C LEU A 48 15.97 3.93 -7.61
N CYS A 49 16.02 3.28 -8.79
CA CYS A 49 14.86 2.84 -9.55
C CYS A 49 14.34 1.51 -8.99
N GLY A 50 13.65 1.60 -7.87
CA GLY A 50 12.81 0.56 -7.29
C GLY A 50 11.46 1.16 -6.95
N ASP A 51 10.56 0.34 -6.44
CA ASP A 51 9.38 0.89 -5.79
C ASP A 51 9.87 1.73 -4.60
N TRP A 52 9.55 3.04 -4.57
CA TRP A 52 10.03 3.97 -3.52
C TRP A 52 9.69 3.46 -2.10
N TYR A 53 8.71 2.58 -2.03
CA TYR A 53 8.20 1.95 -0.83
C TYR A 53 8.85 0.61 -0.45
N ASP A 54 9.79 0.08 -1.24
CA ASP A 54 10.45 -1.21 -0.97
C ASP A 54 11.12 -1.25 0.42
N LYS A 55 11.69 -0.12 0.86
CA LYS A 55 12.29 0.05 2.18
C LYS A 55 11.29 0.00 3.34
N TYR A 56 10.01 0.20 3.08
CA TYR A 56 8.93 0.18 4.07
C TYR A 56 8.24 -1.19 4.15
N ARG A 57 8.63 -2.17 3.33
CA ARG A 57 7.97 -3.48 3.31
C ARG A 57 8.15 -4.29 4.59
N LYS A 58 9.20 -4.04 5.37
CA LYS A 58 9.54 -4.85 6.54
C LYS A 58 8.75 -4.35 7.75
N CYS A 59 7.93 -5.23 8.31
CA CYS A 59 7.17 -5.02 9.54
C CYS A 59 8.07 -5.26 10.77
N GLN A 60 7.64 -4.79 11.94
CA GLN A 60 8.37 -4.97 13.20
C GLN A 60 8.48 -6.45 13.60
N ASP A 61 7.48 -7.25 13.28
CA ASP A 61 7.46 -8.70 13.50
C ASP A 61 8.36 -9.49 12.52
N GLY A 62 9.05 -8.80 11.62
CA GLY A 62 9.94 -9.40 10.63
C GLY A 62 9.24 -9.92 9.38
N ALA A 63 7.91 -9.85 9.30
CA ALA A 63 7.18 -10.12 8.07
C ALA A 63 7.46 -9.04 7.01
N LYS A 64 7.14 -9.36 5.76
CA LYS A 64 7.37 -8.47 4.63
C LYS A 64 6.11 -8.34 3.77
N HIS A 65 5.68 -7.13 3.49
CA HIS A 65 4.65 -6.87 2.49
C HIS A 65 5.17 -7.17 1.08
N GLU A 66 4.39 -7.91 0.31
CA GLU A 66 4.73 -8.31 -1.06
C GLU A 66 4.04 -7.44 -2.12
N GLY A 67 2.99 -6.72 -1.73
CA GLY A 67 2.23 -5.82 -2.59
C GLY A 67 2.87 -4.46 -2.79
N GLN A 68 2.15 -3.60 -3.50
CA GLN A 68 2.52 -2.23 -3.73
C GLN A 68 1.96 -1.34 -2.63
N LEU A 69 2.66 -0.25 -2.32
CA LEU A 69 2.11 0.80 -1.47
C LEU A 69 1.35 1.80 -2.36
N GLU A 70 0.05 1.90 -2.15
CA GLU A 70 -0.88 2.64 -3.01
C GLU A 70 -1.60 3.72 -2.20
N LEU A 71 -1.61 4.96 -2.71
CA LEU A 71 -2.35 6.08 -2.11
C LEU A 71 -3.86 5.83 -2.26
N ILE A 72 -4.59 5.96 -1.16
CA ILE A 72 -6.05 5.88 -1.15
C ILE A 72 -6.59 7.17 -1.80
N THR A 73 -7.28 7.03 -2.92
CA THR A 73 -7.80 8.16 -3.72
C THR A 73 -9.30 8.08 -3.98
N TRP A 74 -9.95 7.06 -3.44
CA TRP A 74 -11.39 6.80 -3.57
C TRP A 74 -12.12 7.18 -2.28
N VAL A 75 -13.44 7.26 -2.39
CA VAL A 75 -14.37 7.50 -1.30
C VAL A 75 -14.86 6.16 -0.72
N SER A 76 -14.93 6.08 0.60
CA SER A 76 -15.57 5.03 1.36
C SER A 76 -16.69 5.65 2.20
N GLU A 77 -17.94 5.55 1.73
CA GLU A 77 -19.11 6.09 2.45
C GLU A 77 -19.34 5.37 3.78
N GLU A 78 -19.07 4.06 3.83
CA GLU A 78 -19.23 3.22 5.04
C GLU A 78 -18.36 3.71 6.20
N GLU A 79 -17.13 4.12 5.91
CA GLU A 79 -16.15 4.59 6.90
C GLU A 79 -16.15 6.13 7.04
N GLY A 80 -16.88 6.85 6.17
CA GLY A 80 -16.88 8.32 6.16
C GLY A 80 -15.52 8.94 5.76
N VAL A 81 -14.73 8.25 4.95
CA VAL A 81 -13.37 8.68 4.56
C VAL A 81 -13.15 8.73 3.06
N GLY A 82 -12.28 9.63 2.60
CA GLY A 82 -11.94 9.82 1.20
C GLY A 82 -10.43 9.84 0.92
N PHE A 83 -9.97 10.89 0.25
CA PHE A 83 -8.57 11.04 -0.16
C PHE A 83 -7.62 10.85 1.03
N GLY A 84 -6.61 10.00 0.87
CA GLY A 84 -5.65 9.67 1.90
C GLY A 84 -6.25 9.07 3.17
N ALA A 85 -7.41 8.41 3.09
CA ALA A 85 -8.15 7.93 4.25
C ALA A 85 -8.36 9.02 5.32
N SER A 86 -8.62 10.25 4.88
CA SER A 86 -9.06 11.35 5.74
C SER A 86 -10.58 11.40 5.80
N CYS A 87 -11.15 11.98 6.86
CA CYS A 87 -12.58 12.27 6.90
C CYS A 87 -12.96 13.24 5.76
N PHE A 88 -14.22 13.25 5.37
CA PHE A 88 -14.68 14.02 4.20
C PHE A 88 -14.40 15.52 4.30
N GLU A 89 -14.49 16.07 5.50
CA GLU A 89 -14.26 17.49 5.77
C GLU A 89 -12.82 17.91 5.45
N ASP A 90 -11.86 17.01 5.67
CA ASP A 90 -10.42 17.29 5.50
C ASP A 90 -9.87 16.84 4.13
N CYS A 91 -10.70 16.16 3.31
CA CYS A 91 -10.23 15.55 2.06
C CYS A 91 -9.69 16.58 1.07
N ASP A 92 -10.38 17.72 0.91
CA ASP A 92 -10.00 18.75 -0.05
C ASP A 92 -8.71 19.46 0.37
N GLU A 93 -8.59 19.80 1.66
CA GLU A 93 -7.36 20.39 2.23
C GLU A 93 -6.18 19.42 2.08
N LEU A 94 -6.35 18.15 2.46
CA LEU A 94 -5.28 17.16 2.37
C LEU A 94 -4.83 16.92 0.91
N LYS A 95 -5.76 16.98 -0.03
CA LYS A 95 -5.46 16.85 -1.45
C LYS A 95 -4.69 18.07 -1.97
N ASP A 96 -5.08 19.29 -1.58
CA ASP A 96 -4.33 20.50 -1.92
C ASP A 96 -2.92 20.45 -1.33
N THR A 97 -2.77 20.06 -0.06
CA THR A 97 -1.46 19.83 0.57
C THR A 97 -0.62 18.81 -0.21
N PHE A 98 -1.20 17.68 -0.62
CA PHE A 98 -0.50 16.68 -1.43
C PHE A 98 -0.02 17.24 -2.78
N GLU A 99 -0.85 18.03 -3.46
CA GLU A 99 -0.54 18.59 -4.78
C GLU A 99 0.45 19.76 -4.69
N THR A 100 0.37 20.60 -3.66
CA THR A 100 1.13 21.85 -3.56
C THR A 100 2.42 21.70 -2.73
N GLU A 101 2.32 21.23 -1.48
CA GLU A 101 3.47 21.11 -0.57
C GLU A 101 4.33 19.88 -0.87
N PHE A 102 3.67 18.78 -1.20
CA PHE A 102 4.33 17.51 -1.53
C PHE A 102 4.54 17.31 -3.03
N GLU A 103 3.98 18.17 -3.90
CA GLU A 103 4.19 18.17 -5.35
C GLU A 103 3.79 16.83 -6.01
N GLY A 104 2.81 16.14 -5.41
CA GLY A 104 2.41 14.79 -5.81
C GLY A 104 3.47 13.70 -5.54
N ASN A 105 4.47 13.98 -4.70
CA ASN A 105 5.52 13.03 -4.34
C ASN A 105 5.03 12.04 -3.28
N LEU A 106 4.76 10.80 -3.71
CA LEU A 106 4.23 9.74 -2.86
C LEU A 106 5.15 9.38 -1.69
N GLU A 107 6.47 9.37 -1.88
CA GLU A 107 7.41 9.01 -0.81
C GLU A 107 7.44 10.07 0.30
N ARG A 108 7.47 11.36 -0.07
CA ARG A 108 7.41 12.46 0.91
C ARG A 108 6.07 12.45 1.63
N PHE A 109 4.97 12.27 0.88
CA PHE A 109 3.64 12.23 1.47
C PHE A 109 3.45 11.02 2.40
N TYR A 110 4.01 9.85 2.06
CA TYR A 110 4.00 8.69 2.95
C TYR A 110 4.77 8.93 4.25
N LYS A 111 5.92 9.60 4.20
CA LYS A 111 6.66 9.96 5.43
C LYS A 111 5.84 10.89 6.34
N TYR A 112 5.01 11.75 5.76
CA TYR A 112 4.13 12.65 6.50
C TYR A 112 2.88 11.92 7.02
N ARG A 113 2.25 11.07 6.19
CA ARG A 113 0.96 10.45 6.48
C ARG A 113 0.90 9.00 5.94
N PRO A 114 1.54 8.02 6.61
CA PRO A 114 1.67 6.68 6.07
C PRO A 114 0.33 5.92 5.94
N HIS A 115 -0.63 6.18 6.84
CA HIS A 115 -1.99 5.64 6.79
C HIS A 115 -2.84 6.14 5.62
N ALA A 116 -2.37 7.17 4.89
CA ALA A 116 -3.00 7.56 3.63
C ALA A 116 -2.83 6.51 2.53
N PHE A 117 -1.95 5.54 2.74
CA PHE A 117 -1.63 4.48 1.81
C PHE A 117 -2.19 3.15 2.27
N ARG A 118 -2.26 2.19 1.35
CA ARG A 118 -2.54 0.79 1.62
C ARG A 118 -1.49 -0.12 0.99
N TRP A 119 -1.30 -1.30 1.56
CA TRP A 119 -0.58 -2.39 0.92
C TRP A 119 -1.53 -3.23 0.06
N THR A 120 -1.29 -3.33 -1.24
CA THR A 120 -2.20 -4.06 -2.15
C THR A 120 -2.21 -5.58 -1.95
N CYS A 121 -1.23 -6.14 -1.24
CA CYS A 121 -1.14 -7.58 -0.97
C CYS A 121 -2.11 -8.09 0.11
N CYS A 122 -2.42 -7.24 1.09
CA CYS A 122 -3.25 -7.61 2.24
C CYS A 122 -4.38 -6.59 2.51
N GLY A 123 -4.36 -5.44 1.81
CA GLY A 123 -5.31 -4.35 2.02
C GLY A 123 -5.19 -3.69 3.39
N MET A 124 -4.04 -3.80 4.05
CA MET A 124 -3.76 -3.12 5.30
C MET A 124 -3.30 -1.68 5.04
N PRO A 125 -3.61 -0.72 5.95
CA PRO A 125 -3.05 0.61 5.93
C PRO A 125 -1.52 0.61 5.88
N GLY A 126 -0.94 1.64 5.26
CA GLY A 126 0.50 1.75 5.02
C GLY A 126 1.33 1.95 6.29
N ASP A 127 0.72 2.49 7.36
CA ASP A 127 1.31 2.65 8.68
C ASP A 127 1.25 1.38 9.55
N MET A 128 0.60 0.31 9.08
CA MET A 128 0.54 -0.95 9.81
C MET A 128 1.94 -1.56 9.92
N ASP A 129 2.38 -1.78 11.15
CA ASP A 129 3.73 -2.23 11.49
C ASP A 129 3.80 -3.71 11.89
N TYR A 130 2.66 -4.41 11.92
CA TYR A 130 2.56 -5.86 12.04
C TYR A 130 2.27 -6.50 10.67
N GLY A 131 2.64 -7.77 10.55
CA GLY A 131 2.92 -8.43 9.29
C GLY A 131 1.82 -8.48 8.23
N CYS A 132 2.24 -8.90 7.04
CA CYS A 132 1.39 -9.03 5.86
C CYS A 132 0.35 -10.15 6.02
N ASP A 133 -0.94 -9.79 5.99
CA ASP A 133 -2.07 -10.72 6.10
C ASP A 133 -2.45 -11.35 4.75
N HIS A 134 -1.57 -12.19 4.20
CA HIS A 134 -1.62 -12.63 2.81
C HIS A 134 -2.24 -14.01 2.57
N HIS A 135 -3.30 -14.44 3.26
CA HIS A 135 -3.95 -15.78 3.22
C HIS A 135 -3.76 -16.66 1.95
N GLY A 136 -2.57 -17.22 1.71
CA GLY A 136 -2.22 -18.00 0.50
C GLY A 136 -1.67 -17.22 -0.71
N THR A 137 -1.74 -15.89 -0.73
CA THR A 137 -1.22 -15.06 -1.85
C THR A 137 0.25 -14.66 -1.72
N GLY A 138 0.82 -14.75 -0.51
CA GLY A 138 2.24 -14.45 -0.28
C GLY A 138 3.19 -15.58 -0.65
N SER A 139 4.48 -15.25 -0.80
CA SER A 139 5.58 -16.16 -1.08
C SER A 139 5.87 -17.15 0.06
N LYS A 140 5.51 -16.79 1.30
CA LYS A 140 5.65 -17.64 2.49
C LYS A 140 4.28 -18.13 2.97
N PRO A 141 4.21 -19.17 3.82
CA PRO A 141 2.97 -19.54 4.50
C PRO A 141 2.48 -18.43 5.43
N CYS A 142 1.18 -18.14 5.41
CA CYS A 142 0.56 -17.20 6.34
C CYS A 142 0.71 -17.69 7.81
N SER A 143 0.96 -16.77 8.75
CA SER A 143 1.18 -17.12 10.15
C SER A 143 -0.05 -16.91 11.05
N CYS A 144 -1.20 -16.49 10.51
CA CYS A 144 -2.39 -16.21 11.31
C CYS A 144 -3.05 -17.49 11.84
N ASP A 145 -3.77 -17.38 12.97
CA ASP A 145 -4.44 -18.51 13.62
C ASP A 145 -5.42 -19.23 12.69
N PHE A 146 -6.21 -18.48 11.92
CA PHE A 146 -7.20 -19.04 10.99
C PHE A 146 -6.53 -19.92 9.93
N CYS A 147 -5.46 -19.43 9.30
CA CYS A 147 -4.69 -20.22 8.34
C CYS A 147 -4.03 -21.45 8.99
N ARG A 148 -3.46 -21.30 10.21
CA ARG A 148 -2.87 -22.42 10.97
C ARG A 148 -3.91 -23.49 11.33
N MET A 149 -5.14 -23.07 11.63
CA MET A 149 -6.27 -23.93 11.93
C MET A 149 -6.92 -24.55 10.68
N GLY A 150 -6.52 -24.12 9.47
CA GLY A 150 -7.19 -24.56 8.25
C GLY A 150 -8.62 -24.03 8.13
N LYS A 151 -8.90 -22.86 8.72
CA LYS A 151 -10.21 -22.20 8.67
C LYS A 151 -10.16 -20.88 7.91
N PRO A 152 -11.23 -20.51 7.19
CA PRO A 152 -11.33 -19.19 6.60
C PRO A 152 -11.53 -18.11 7.67
N LEU A 153 -11.26 -16.86 7.32
CA LEU A 153 -11.62 -15.71 8.17
C LEU A 153 -13.14 -15.72 8.48
N PRO A 154 -13.56 -15.37 9.71
CA PRO A 154 -14.96 -15.16 10.05
C PRO A 154 -15.63 -14.09 9.20
N GLU A 155 -16.95 -14.20 9.01
CA GLU A 155 -17.71 -13.28 8.16
C GLU A 155 -17.60 -11.83 8.63
N ARG A 156 -17.66 -11.58 9.94
CA ARG A 156 -17.51 -10.22 10.50
C ARG A 156 -16.14 -9.58 10.21
N ILE A 157 -15.12 -10.37 9.89
CA ILE A 157 -13.78 -9.86 9.54
C ILE A 157 -13.68 -9.74 8.01
N TYR A 158 -14.16 -10.75 7.27
CA TYR A 158 -14.07 -10.76 5.82
C TYR A 158 -14.99 -9.72 5.17
N ASN A 159 -16.19 -9.54 5.71
CA ASN A 159 -17.19 -8.62 5.16
C ASN A 159 -16.91 -7.16 5.53
N LYS A 160 -16.02 -6.89 6.50
CA LYS A 160 -15.51 -5.54 6.72
C LYS A 160 -14.68 -5.13 5.51
N LYS A 161 -15.16 -4.15 4.76
CA LYS A 161 -14.51 -3.59 3.57
C LYS A 161 -14.05 -2.16 3.85
N PRO A 162 -13.05 -1.96 4.73
CA PRO A 162 -12.52 -0.63 4.99
C PRO A 162 -11.97 -0.02 3.69
N ALA A 163 -11.79 1.29 3.67
CA ALA A 163 -11.24 2.03 2.54
C ALA A 163 -9.97 1.36 1.97
N SER A 164 -9.08 0.87 2.83
CA SER A 164 -7.83 0.19 2.44
C SER A 164 -8.04 -1.14 1.68
N ARG A 165 -9.19 -1.81 1.79
CA ARG A 165 -9.49 -3.07 1.08
C ARG A 165 -10.31 -2.87 -0.19
N MET A 166 -10.86 -1.69 -0.44
CA MET A 166 -11.77 -1.45 -1.57
C MET A 166 -11.14 -1.78 -2.94
N GLY A 167 -11.79 -2.62 -3.73
CA GLY A 167 -11.30 -3.00 -5.05
C GLY A 167 -10.15 -4.03 -5.05
N LEU A 168 -9.69 -4.51 -3.89
CA LEU A 168 -8.76 -5.63 -3.82
C LEU A 168 -9.52 -6.96 -3.82
N ASN A 169 -9.07 -7.93 -4.61
CA ASN A 169 -9.55 -9.30 -4.56
C ASN A 169 -8.64 -10.12 -3.63
N LEU A 170 -8.90 -10.05 -2.32
CA LEU A 170 -8.09 -10.72 -1.30
C LEU A 170 -8.69 -12.09 -0.94
N PRO A 171 -7.87 -13.15 -0.84
CA PRO A 171 -8.33 -14.45 -0.40
C PRO A 171 -8.83 -14.39 1.04
N ARG A 172 -9.84 -15.22 1.35
CA ARG A 172 -10.39 -15.40 2.69
C ARG A 172 -9.55 -16.38 3.55
N GLY A 173 -8.59 -17.06 2.93
CA GLY A 173 -7.89 -18.20 3.53
C GLY A 173 -8.77 -19.46 3.60
N PRO A 174 -8.27 -20.52 4.24
CA PRO A 174 -6.93 -20.63 4.81
C PRO A 174 -5.85 -20.78 3.73
N ASP A 175 -4.61 -20.38 4.05
CA ASP A 175 -3.42 -20.77 3.29
C ASP A 175 -3.13 -22.27 3.55
N PRO A 176 -3.23 -23.15 2.55
CA PRO A 176 -3.02 -24.59 2.77
C PRO A 176 -1.61 -24.92 3.29
N ARG A 177 -0.62 -24.07 3.00
CA ARG A 177 0.78 -24.25 3.43
C ARG A 177 0.97 -23.98 4.92
N SER A 178 0.00 -23.32 5.56
CA SER A 178 0.07 -22.89 6.95
C SER A 178 -0.49 -23.92 7.93
N PHE A 179 -1.26 -24.89 7.45
CA PHE A 179 -1.91 -25.86 8.30
C PHE A 179 -0.88 -26.72 9.04
N ASN A 180 -1.05 -26.81 10.36
CA ASN A 180 -0.27 -27.70 11.21
C ASN A 180 -1.14 -28.17 12.37
N THR A 181 -1.30 -29.48 12.54
CA THR A 181 -2.23 -30.07 13.52
C THR A 181 -1.98 -29.58 14.95
N ALA A 182 -0.72 -29.51 15.39
CA ALA A 182 -0.40 -29.07 16.75
C ALA A 182 -0.70 -27.58 16.92
N LEU A 183 -0.33 -26.74 15.95
CA LEU A 183 -0.64 -25.31 16.00
C LEU A 183 -2.14 -25.03 15.89
N ALA A 184 -2.88 -25.85 15.14
CA ALA A 184 -4.34 -25.74 15.02
C ALA A 184 -5.03 -25.98 16.37
N ILE A 185 -4.64 -27.03 17.10
CA ILE A 185 -5.17 -27.33 18.44
C ILE A 185 -4.83 -26.18 19.41
N SER A 186 -3.58 -25.72 19.41
CA SER A 186 -3.15 -24.62 20.27
C SER A 186 -3.88 -23.31 19.96
N ALA A 187 -4.04 -22.96 18.68
CA ALA A 187 -4.76 -21.76 18.26
C ALA A 187 -6.26 -21.84 18.61
N ALA A 188 -6.88 -23.00 18.38
CA ALA A 188 -8.28 -23.24 18.75
C ALA A 188 -8.51 -23.08 20.27
N THR A 189 -7.62 -23.68 21.07
CA THR A 189 -7.69 -23.63 22.53
C THR A 189 -7.47 -22.20 23.03
N GLY A 190 -6.43 -21.51 22.53
CA GLY A 190 -6.12 -20.13 22.90
C GLY A 190 -7.30 -19.19 22.60
N ARG A 191 -7.88 -19.28 21.40
CA ARG A 191 -9.04 -18.47 21.04
C ARG A 191 -10.24 -18.70 21.95
N SER A 192 -10.56 -19.97 22.23
CA SER A 192 -11.65 -20.31 23.16
C SER A 192 -11.41 -19.75 24.56
N LEU A 193 -10.18 -19.87 25.09
CA LEU A 193 -9.83 -19.37 26.43
C LEU A 193 -9.98 -17.85 26.54
N PHE A 194 -9.66 -17.12 25.49
CA PHE A 194 -9.78 -15.66 25.44
C PHE A 194 -11.13 -15.16 24.88
N GLY A 195 -12.13 -16.04 24.75
CA GLY A 195 -13.45 -15.68 24.25
C GLY A 195 -13.45 -15.15 22.81
N MET A 196 -12.44 -15.52 22.03
CA MET A 196 -12.32 -15.15 20.62
C MET A 196 -13.07 -16.16 19.74
N GLU A 197 -13.66 -15.66 18.66
CA GLU A 197 -14.38 -16.48 17.69
C GLU A 197 -13.48 -17.55 17.04
N MET A 198 -14.08 -18.67 16.67
CA MET A 198 -13.43 -19.87 16.13
C MET A 198 -13.53 -20.02 14.62
#